data_AF-A0A5N9GEV1-F1
#
_entry.id   AF-A0A5N9GEV1-F1
#
_cell.length_a   1.000
_cell.length_b   1.000
_cell.length_c   1.000
_cell.angle_alpha   90.00
_cell.angle_beta   90.00
_cell.angle_gamma   90.00
#
_symmetry.space_group_name_H-M   'P 1'
#
loop_
_entity.id
_entity.type
_entity.pdbx_description
1 polymer ?
#
loop_
_entity_poly.entity_id
_entity_poly.type
_entity_poly.pdbx_seq_one_letter_code
_entity_poly.pdbx_strand_id
1 'polypeptide(L)' 'MGKPAVRSANAYVWLLGEGADRRNDTMLSLEAPNFTLPDLNGNNHSLTDFRGKRVLLVTWASW' A
#
# COMPACT_ATOMS: atom_id res chain seq x y z
N MET A 1 -8.77 0.55 19.31
CA MET A 1 -8.32 1.85 19.87
C MET A 1 -6.81 1.91 19.65
N GLY A 2 -6.26 2.86 18.90
CA GLY A 2 -4.80 2.90 18.63
C GLY A 2 -4.34 3.44 17.27
N LYS A 3 -5.16 4.22 16.56
CA LYS A 3 -4.72 4.85 15.31
C LYS A 3 -3.88 6.10 15.65
N PRO A 4 -2.58 6.15 15.29
CA PRO A 4 -1.76 7.32 15.56
C PRO A 4 -2.29 8.50 14.75
N ALA A 5 -2.42 9.65 15.40
CA ALA A 5 -2.78 10.90 14.75
C ALA A 5 -1.72 11.95 15.06
N VAL A 6 -1.29 12.68 14.04
CA VAL A 6 -0.43 13.85 14.19
C VAL A 6 -1.17 15.07 13.68
N ARG A 7 -1.19 16.13 14.48
CA ARG A 7 -1.75 17.43 14.11
C ARG A 7 -0.61 18.39 13.78
N SER A 8 -0.78 19.19 12.73
CA SER A 8 0.10 20.34 12.53
C SER A 8 -0.15 21.41 13.60
N ALA A 9 0.92 21.93 14.21
CA ALA A 9 0.82 22.98 15.23
C ALA A 9 0.36 24.33 14.65
N ASN A 10 0.63 24.56 13.36
CA ASN A 10 0.48 25.84 12.68
C ASN A 10 -0.44 25.77 11.45
N ALA A 11 -1.08 24.62 11.18
CA ALA A 11 -2.07 24.45 10.12
C ALA A 11 -3.23 23.56 10.58
N TYR A 12 -4.39 23.66 9.91
CA TYR A 12 -5.56 22.81 10.16
C TYR A 12 -5.45 21.44 9.47
N VAL A 13 -4.28 20.81 9.54
CA VAL A 13 -4.00 19.53 8.90
C VAL A 13 -3.80 18.47 9.96
N TRP A 14 -4.43 17.31 9.71
CA TRP A 14 -4.31 16.11 10.52
C TRP A 14 -3.85 14.94 9.64
N LEU A 15 -2.85 14.22 10.08
CA LEU A 15 -2.45 12.94 9.51
C LEU A 15 -2.99 11.83 10.40
N LEU A 16 -3.80 10.94 9.83
CA LEU A 16 -4.32 9.75 10.50
C LEU A 16 -3.58 8.54 9.96
N GLY A 17 -2.73 7.94 10.80
CA GLY A 17 -1.99 6.74 10.46
C GLY A 17 -2.76 5.46 10.75
N GLU A 18 -2.36 4.37 10.10
CA GLU A 18 -2.78 3.03 10.49
C GLU A 18 -2.16 2.61 11.82
N GLY A 19 -2.97 1.95 12.65
CA GLY A 19 -2.54 1.42 13.94
C GLY A 19 -1.43 0.39 13.78
N ALA A 20 -0.52 0.36 14.76
CA ALA A 20 0.64 -0.53 14.72
C ALA A 20 0.24 -2.01 14.59
N ASP A 21 -0.82 -2.43 15.29
CA ASP A 21 -1.33 -3.81 15.26
C ASP A 21 -1.71 -4.24 13.84
N ARG A 22 -2.48 -3.41 13.12
CA ARG A 22 -2.92 -3.73 11.76
C ARG A 22 -1.75 -3.81 10.77
N ARG A 23 -0.73 -2.95 10.96
CA ARG A 23 0.50 -3.02 10.16
C ARG A 23 1.27 -4.30 10.47
N ASN A 24 1.35 -4.68 11.74
CA ASN A 24 2.03 -5.90 12.18
C ASN A 24 1.34 -7.16 11.65
N ASP A 25 0.01 -7.24 11.74
CA ASP A 25 -0.77 -8.37 11.19
C ASP A 25 -0.56 -8.54 9.68
N THR A 26 -0.50 -7.42 8.95
CA THR A 26 -0.24 -7.43 7.50
C THR A 26 1.19 -7.89 7.18
N MET A 27 2.17 -7.55 8.01
CA MET A 27 3.54 -8.04 7.83
C MET A 27 3.67 -9.53 8.18
N LEU A 28 2.97 -10.00 9.20
CA LEU A 28 2.98 -11.40 9.63
C LEU A 28 2.25 -12.33 8.65
N SER A 29 1.22 -11.85 7.94
CA SER A 29 0.52 -12.67 6.94
C SER A 29 1.41 -13.05 5.77
N LEU A 30 2.47 -12.27 5.49
CA LEU A 30 3.35 -12.40 4.33
C LEU A 30 2.60 -12.37 2.98
N GLU A 31 1.32 -12.01 2.98
CA GLU A 31 0.52 -11.89 1.77
C GLU A 31 0.64 -10.47 1.23
N ALA A 32 1.15 -10.35 0.00
CA ALA A 32 1.14 -9.08 -0.70
C ALA A 32 -0.31 -8.65 -0.99
N PRO A 33 -0.73 -7.44 -0.56
CA PRO A 33 -2.09 -6.96 -0.77
C PRO A 33 -2.38 -6.85 -2.26
N ASN A 34 -3.57 -7.30 -2.67
CA ASN A 34 -3.97 -7.22 -4.06
C ASN A 34 -4.22 -5.77 -4.48
N PHE A 35 -3.83 -5.44 -5.70
CA PHE A 35 -4.15 -4.19 -6.36
C PHE A 35 -4.34 -4.45 -7.85
N THR A 36 -5.04 -3.55 -8.52
CA THR A 36 -5.25 -3.57 -9.96
C THR A 36 -4.78 -2.25 -10.54
N LEU A 37 -3.91 -2.30 -11.56
CA LEU A 37 -3.41 -1.13 -12.25
C LEU A 37 -3.55 -1.32 -13.77
N PRO A 38 -3.85 -0.26 -14.53
CA PRO A 38 -3.80 -0.31 -15.98
C PRO A 38 -2.33 -0.38 -16.46
N ASP A 39 -2.09 -1.16 -17.50
CA ASP A 39 -0.85 -1.06 -18.28
C ASP A 39 -0.88 0.16 -19.22
N LEU A 40 0.18 0.32 -20.03
CA LEU A 40 0.32 1.43 -20.98
C LEU A 40 -0.75 1.42 -22.08
N ASN A 41 -1.40 0.28 -22.33
CA ASN A 41 -2.49 0.15 -23.28
C ASN A 41 -3.87 0.33 -22.62
N GLY A 42 -3.92 0.59 -21.31
CA GLY A 42 -5.14 0.72 -20.53
C GLY A 42 -5.75 -0.61 -20.09
N ASN A 43 -5.09 -1.76 -20.31
CA ASN A 43 -5.60 -3.04 -19.84
C ASN A 43 -5.31 -3.18 -18.34
N ASN A 44 -6.31 -3.57 -17.57
CA ASN A 44 -6.16 -3.78 -16.14
C ASN A 44 -5.44 -5.10 -15.86
N HIS A 45 -4.42 -5.03 -15.00
CA HIS A 45 -3.71 -6.19 -14.45
C HIS A 45 -3.80 -6.16 -12.94
N SER A 46 -4.15 -7.29 -12.33
CA SER A 46 -4.19 -7.46 -10.88
C SER A 46 -2.97 -8.23 -10.39
N LEU A 47 -2.50 -7.95 -9.18
CA LEU A 47 -1.39 -8.71 -8.58
C LEU A 47 -1.73 -10.20 -8.44
N THR A 48 -3.01 -10.53 -8.23
CA THR A 48 -3.51 -11.91 -8.20
C THR A 48 -3.31 -12.68 -9.50
N ASP A 49 -3.24 -12.00 -10.64
CA ASP A 49 -3.08 -12.64 -11.96
C ASP A 49 -1.71 -13.30 -12.11
N PHE A 50 -0.76 -12.95 -11.22
CA PHE A 50 0.60 -13.48 -11.19
C PHE A 50 0.84 -14.50 -10.06
N ARG A 51 -0.20 -14.96 -9.35
CA ARG A 51 -0.06 -16.00 -8.32
C ARG A 51 0.59 -17.26 -8.90
N GLY A 52 1.45 -17.91 -8.11
CA GLY A 52 2.25 -19.06 -8.55
C GLY A 52 3.51 -18.71 -9.36
N LYS A 53 3.75 -17.43 -9.67
CA LYS A 53 4.99 -16.95 -10.33
C LYS A 53 5.86 -16.18 -9.34
N ARG A 54 7.17 -16.16 -9.58
CA ARG A 54 8.08 -15.23 -8.90
C ARG A 54 7.93 -13.85 -9.55
N VAL A 55 7.50 -12.86 -8.78
CA VAL A 55 7.20 -11.50 -9.27
C VAL A 55 8.06 -10.50 -8.51
N LEU A 56 8.64 -9.55 -9.25
CA LEU A 56 9.34 -8.39 -8.68
C LEU A 56 8.53 -7.13 -9.01
N LEU A 57 8.12 -6.38 -7.99
CA LEU A 57 7.49 -5.07 -8.16
C LEU A 57 8.56 -3.99 -8.12
N VAL A 58 8.68 -3.21 -9.19
CA VAL A 58 9.62 -2.09 -9.28
C VAL A 58 8.83 -0.79 -9.38
N THR A 59 8.99 0.08 -8.38
CA THR A 59 8.44 1.43 -8.39
C THR A 59 9.52 2.41 -8.84
N TRP A 60 9.24 3.21 -9.86
CA TRP A 60 10.17 4.21 -10.38
C TRP A 60 9.43 5.50 -10.70
N ALA A 61 10.17 6.60 -10.68
CA ALA A 61 9.76 7.85 -11.26
C ALA A 61 10.95 8.64 -11.80
N SER A 62 10.69 9.51 -12.78
CA SER A 62 11.71 10.19 -13.59
C SER A 62 12.22 11.51 -13.03
N TRP A 63 11.81 11.88 -11.82
CA TRP A 63 12.10 13.19 -11.24
C TRP A 63 13.44 13.21 -10.49
#